data_AF-A0A426U044-F1
#
_entry.id   AF-A0A426U044-F1
#
_cell.length_a   1.000
_cell.length_b   1.000
_cell.length_c   1.000
_cell.angle_alpha   90.00
_cell.angle_beta   90.00
_cell.angle_gamma   90.00
#
_symmetry.space_group_name_H-M   'P 1'
#
loop_
_entity.id
_entity.type
_entity.pdbx_description
1 polymer ?
#
loop_
_entity_poly.entity_id
_entity_poly.type
_entity_poly.pdbx_seq_one_letter_code
_entity_poly.pdbx_strand_id
1 'polypeptide(L)'
;MTMYVLIERKSEGQITASLVGWPEITAQGSTEADAVLALRRSFAAHLGEAKVIPLELEGAHPWLQTAGMFKDDPFANEFDAVMAAYRRECDHEDISPTTQDHAA
;
A
#
# COMPACT_ATOMS: atom_id res chain seq x y z
N MET A 1 -5.51 8.97 -0.50
CA MET A 1 -5.01 7.74 0.11
C MET A 1 -4.94 6.68 -0.98
N THR A 2 -3.76 6.21 -1.32
CA THR A 2 -3.57 5.13 -2.31
C THR A 2 -3.44 3.82 -1.53
N MET A 3 -4.27 2.84 -1.85
CA MET A 3 -4.18 1.50 -1.27
C MET A 3 -3.87 0.49 -2.36
N TYR A 4 -3.09 -0.52 -1.99
CA TYR A 4 -2.70 -1.59 -2.89
C TYR A 4 -3.80 -2.64 -2.98
N VAL A 5 -4.01 -3.17 -4.18
CA VAL A 5 -5.03 -4.15 -4.51
C VAL A 5 -4.33 -5.39 -5.04
N LEU A 6 -4.71 -6.55 -4.54
CA LEU A 6 -4.29 -7.84 -5.10
C LEU A 6 -5.21 -8.21 -6.27
N ILE A 7 -4.63 -8.58 -7.41
CA ILE A 7 -5.36 -9.04 -8.60
C ILE A 7 -5.05 -10.51 -8.84
N GLU A 8 -6.10 -11.33 -8.93
CA GLU A 8 -6.01 -12.77 -9.16
C GLU A 8 -6.83 -13.16 -10.40
N ARG A 9 -6.23 -13.99 -11.26
CA ARG A 9 -6.90 -14.57 -12.44
C ARG A 9 -7.35 -15.98 -12.11
N LYS A 10 -8.66 -16.23 -12.10
CA LYS A 10 -9.23 -17.57 -11.84
C LYS A 10 -9.28 -18.41 -13.12
N SER A 11 -9.38 -19.74 -12.95
CA SER A 11 -9.38 -20.74 -14.03
C SER A 11 -10.51 -20.58 -15.06
N GLU A 12 -11.58 -19.85 -14.72
CA GLU A 12 -12.73 -19.58 -15.61
C GLU A 12 -12.59 -18.26 -16.39
N GLY A 13 -11.40 -17.65 -16.42
CA GLY A 13 -11.17 -16.35 -17.06
C GLY A 13 -11.70 -15.15 -16.26
N GLN A 14 -12.24 -15.40 -15.07
CA GLN A 14 -12.73 -14.36 -14.18
C GLN A 14 -11.58 -13.71 -13.41
N ILE A 15 -11.59 -12.37 -13.33
CA ILE A 15 -10.62 -11.60 -12.57
C ILE A 15 -11.24 -11.20 -11.24
N THR A 16 -10.47 -11.39 -10.16
CA THR A 16 -10.86 -11.01 -8.79
C THR A 16 -9.88 -9.96 -8.28
N ALA A 17 -10.40 -8.90 -7.67
CA ALA A 17 -9.65 -7.82 -7.05
C ALA A 17 -9.99 -7.77 -5.55
N SER A 18 -8.98 -7.68 -4.68
CA SER A 18 -9.16 -7.64 -3.21
C SER A 18 -8.24 -6.61 -2.54
N LEU A 19 -8.71 -6.00 -1.44
CA LEU A 19 -7.93 -5.01 -0.71
C LEU A 19 -6.90 -5.70 0.22
N VAL A 20 -5.64 -5.29 0.15
CA VAL A 20 -4.60 -5.85 1.02
C VAL A 20 -4.89 -5.46 2.48
N GLY A 21 -5.06 -6.46 3.35
CA GLY A 21 -5.45 -6.28 4.75
C GLY A 21 -6.96 -6.36 5.02
N TRP A 22 -7.79 -6.42 3.96
CA TRP A 22 -9.24 -6.60 4.05
C TRP A 22 -9.74 -7.56 2.95
N PRO A 23 -9.45 -8.87 3.05
CA PRO A 23 -9.79 -9.85 2.02
C PRO A 23 -11.31 -9.98 1.80
N GLU A 24 -12.13 -9.69 2.82
CA GLU A 24 -13.59 -9.62 2.72
C GLU A 24 -14.09 -8.54 1.76
N ILE A 25 -13.31 -7.49 1.50
CA ILE A 25 -13.63 -6.49 0.48
C ILE A 25 -12.99 -6.94 -0.82
N THR A 26 -13.78 -7.69 -1.58
CA THR A 26 -13.41 -8.28 -2.86
C THR A 26 -14.49 -7.99 -3.91
N ALA A 27 -14.07 -7.83 -5.17
CA ALA A 27 -14.99 -7.75 -6.30
C ALA A 27 -14.45 -8.50 -7.51
N GLN A 28 -15.36 -8.89 -8.39
CA GLN A 28 -15.04 -9.61 -9.62
C GLN A 28 -15.43 -8.79 -10.85
N GLY A 29 -14.73 -9.03 -11.95
CA GLY A 29 -14.98 -8.39 -13.23
C GLY A 29 -14.50 -9.21 -14.41
N SER A 30 -15.04 -8.92 -15.58
CA SER A 30 -14.61 -9.50 -16.86
C SER A 30 -13.27 -8.95 -17.31
N THR A 31 -12.92 -7.74 -16.85
CA THR A 31 -11.61 -7.13 -17.02
C THR A 31 -11.06 -6.67 -15.67
N GLU A 32 -9.76 -6.39 -15.62
CA GLU A 32 -9.13 -5.80 -14.43
C GLU A 32 -9.76 -4.46 -14.07
N ALA A 33 -10.00 -3.60 -15.07
CA ALA A 33 -10.64 -2.30 -14.86
C ALA A 33 -12.05 -2.45 -14.26
N ASP A 34 -12.84 -3.41 -14.74
CA ASP A 34 -14.18 -3.67 -14.22
C ASP A 34 -14.13 -4.19 -12.77
N ALA A 35 -13.21 -5.11 -12.48
CA ALA A 35 -13.02 -5.67 -11.15
C ALA A 35 -12.60 -4.58 -10.14
N VAL A 36 -11.67 -3.71 -10.52
CA VAL A 36 -11.22 -2.58 -9.69
C VAL A 36 -12.33 -1.55 -9.50
N LEU A 37 -13.13 -1.25 -10.54
CA LEU A 37 -14.26 -0.32 -10.42
C LEU A 37 -15.35 -0.88 -9.50
N ALA A 38 -15.65 -2.17 -9.60
CA ALA A 38 -16.58 -2.85 -8.70
C ALA A 38 -16.05 -2.87 -7.25
N LEU A 39 -14.75 -3.09 -7.06
CA LEU A 39 -14.09 -3.05 -5.76
C LEU A 39 -14.22 -1.66 -5.12
N ARG A 40 -13.96 -0.59 -5.89
CA ARG A 40 -14.10 0.80 -5.42
C ARG A 40 -15.52 1.10 -4.93
N ARG A 41 -16.55 0.62 -5.64
CA ARG A 41 -17.96 0.80 -5.24
C ARG A 41 -18.27 0.05 -3.94
N SER A 42 -17.86 -1.21 -3.84
CA SER A 42 -18.03 -2.03 -2.64
C SER A 42 -17.35 -1.39 -1.42
N PHE A 43 -16.10 -0.95 -1.61
CA PHE A 43 -15.34 -0.27 -0.56
C PHE A 43 -15.98 1.05 -0.10
N ALA A 44 -16.42 1.90 -1.04
CA ALA A 44 -17.09 3.15 -0.70
C ALA A 44 -18.42 2.93 0.05
N ALA A 45 -19.20 1.92 -0.36
CA ALA A 45 -20.43 1.55 0.34
C ALA A 45 -20.12 1.08 1.78
N HIS A 46 -19.12 0.21 1.94
CA HIS A 46 -18.71 -0.27 3.25
C HIS A 46 -18.25 0.86 4.17
N LEU A 47 -17.43 1.79 3.66
CA LEU A 47 -16.97 2.95 4.43
C LEU A 47 -18.10 3.94 4.80
N GLY A 48 -19.20 3.96 4.04
CA GLY A 48 -20.37 4.77 4.39
C GLY A 48 -21.06 4.32 5.69
N GLU A 49 -20.95 3.03 6.01
CA GLU A 49 -21.58 2.42 7.18
C GLU A 49 -20.57 2.04 8.28
N ALA A 50 -19.30 1.83 7.91
CA ALA A 50 -18.25 1.39 8.82
C ALA A 50 -17.60 2.56 9.56
N LYS A 51 -17.16 2.29 10.80
CA LYS A 51 -16.38 3.21 11.61
C LYS A 51 -15.07 2.55 12.01
N VAL A 52 -13.95 3.19 11.70
CA VAL A 52 -12.65 2.82 12.25
C VAL A 52 -12.56 3.38 13.66
N ILE A 53 -12.32 2.51 14.63
CA ILE A 53 -12.09 2.90 16.02
C ILE A 53 -10.73 2.39 16.48
N PRO A 54 -10.02 3.12 17.36
CA PRO A 54 -8.87 2.56 18.04
C PRO A 54 -9.33 1.43 18.96
N LEU A 55 -8.63 0.30 18.90
CA LEU A 55 -8.77 -0.79 19.85
C LEU A 55 -7.44 -0.95 20.57
N GLU A 56 -7.41 -0.55 21.83
CA GLU A 56 -6.26 -0.78 22.71
C GLU A 56 -6.22 -2.27 23.08
N LEU A 57 -5.13 -2.94 22.72
CA LEU A 57 -4.89 -4.33 23.07
C LEU A 57 -3.87 -4.37 24.21
N GLU A 58 -4.23 -5.03 25.32
CA GLU A 58 -3.27 -5.27 26.40
C GLU A 58 -2.26 -6.34 25.96
N GLY A 59 -0.98 -5.99 25.97
CA GLY A 59 0.09 -6.91 25.58
C GLY A 59 1.48 -6.30 25.76
N ALA A 60 2.50 -7.15 25.76
CA ALA A 60 3.87 -6.67 25.63
C ALA A 60 3.99 -5.93 24.29
N HIS A 61 4.57 -4.74 24.29
CA HIS A 61 4.90 -4.00 23.09
C HIS A 61 6.37 -4.30 22.75
N PRO A 62 6.68 -5.28 21.87
CA PRO A 62 8.08 -5.68 21.67
C PRO A 62 8.92 -4.55 21.08
N TRP A 63 8.28 -3.64 20.32
CA TRP A 63 8.89 -2.43 19.80
C TRP A 63 9.33 -1.43 20.89
N LEU A 64 8.80 -1.52 22.12
CA LEU A 64 9.33 -0.73 23.24
C LEU A 64 10.74 -1.18 23.64
N GLN A 65 11.14 -2.43 23.36
CA GLN A 65 12.48 -2.92 23.69
C GLN A 65 13.58 -2.19 22.92
N THR A 66 13.24 -1.66 21.75
CA THR A 66 14.15 -0.95 20.85
C THR A 66 13.83 0.53 20.73
N ALA A 67 12.83 1.03 21.49
CA ALA A 67 12.44 2.43 21.46
C ALA A 67 13.61 3.32 21.92
N GLY A 68 14.09 4.17 21.01
CA GLY A 68 15.22 5.06 21.27
C GLY A 68 16.60 4.40 21.21
N MET A 69 16.72 3.16 20.71
CA MET A 69 18.00 2.44 20.69
C MET A 69 19.11 3.15 19.89
N PHE A 70 18.74 4.04 18.96
CA PHE A 70 19.67 4.81 18.12
C PHE A 70 19.82 6.27 18.55
N LYS A 71 19.31 6.67 19.72
CA LYS A 71 19.33 8.06 20.17
C LYS A 71 20.74 8.66 20.19
N ASP A 72 21.70 7.88 20.66
CA ASP A 72 23.10 8.29 20.83
C ASP A 72 24.02 7.59 19.81
N ASP A 73 23.47 7.20 18.64
CA ASP A 73 24.24 6.55 17.59
C ASP A 73 25.30 7.53 17.01
N PRO A 74 26.60 7.22 17.12
CA PRO A 74 27.66 8.10 16.61
C PRO A 74 27.63 8.27 15.09
N PHE A 75 26.93 7.39 14.37
CA PHE A 75 26.80 7.42 12.91
C PHE A 75 25.52 8.09 12.43
N ALA A 76 24.69 8.66 13.31
CA ALA A 76 23.41 9.27 12.93
C ALA A 76 23.53 10.28 11.77
N ASN A 77 24.55 11.16 11.82
CA ASN A 77 24.79 12.16 10.77
C ASN A 77 25.17 11.53 9.42
N GLU A 78 25.94 10.44 9.44
CA GLU A 78 26.33 9.73 8.22
C GLU A 78 25.12 9.01 7.61
N PHE A 79 24.33 8.35 8.46
CA PHE A 79 23.09 7.70 8.05
C PHE A 79 22.13 8.70 7.40
N ASP A 80 21.91 9.87 8.00
CA ASP A 80 21.06 10.92 7.43
C ASP A 80 21.55 11.38 6.04
N ALA A 81 22.87 11.55 5.88
CA ALA A 81 23.46 11.95 4.61
C ALA A 81 23.25 10.88 3.52
N VAL A 82 23.47 9.60 3.85
CA VAL A 82 23.28 8.47 2.94
C VAL A 82 21.80 8.33 2.56
N MET A 83 20.89 8.39 3.53
CA MET A 83 19.45 8.29 3.28
C MET A 83 18.92 9.46 2.46
N ALA A 84 19.42 10.68 2.69
CA ALA A 84 19.05 11.84 1.88
C ALA A 84 19.54 11.71 0.43
N ALA A 85 20.73 11.15 0.19
CA ALA A 85 21.22 10.86 -1.15
C ALA A 85 20.36 9.80 -1.84
N TYR A 86 20.06 8.70 -1.14
CA TYR A 86 19.20 7.64 -1.64
C TYR A 86 17.81 8.13 -2.03
N ARG A 87 17.17 8.95 -1.18
CA ARG A 87 15.85 9.53 -1.49
C ARG A 87 15.87 10.40 -2.73
N ARG A 88 16.91 11.23 -2.91
CA ARG A 88 17.05 12.04 -4.13
C ARG A 88 17.16 11.18 -5.38
N GLU A 89 17.87 10.04 -5.32
CA GLU A 89 17.96 9.10 -6.43
C GLU A 89 16.60 8.49 -6.75
N CYS A 90 15.90 7.95 -5.75
CA CYS A 90 14.57 7.37 -5.94
C CYS A 90 13.55 8.40 -6.44
N ASP A 91 13.53 9.59 -5.85
CA ASP A 91 12.66 10.67 -6.29
C ASP A 91 12.98 11.04 -7.75
N HIS A 92 14.26 11.05 -8.15
CA HIS A 92 14.68 11.33 -9.53
C HIS A 92 14.28 10.21 -10.50
N GLU A 93 14.33 8.94 -10.09
CA GLU A 93 13.83 7.80 -10.86
C GLU A 93 12.30 7.87 -11.04
N ASP A 94 11.55 8.29 -10.02
CA ASP A 94 10.08 8.47 -10.07
C ASP A 94 9.62 9.63 -10.98
N ILE A 95 10.47 10.64 -11.25
CA ILE A 95 10.18 11.73 -12.21
C ILE A 95 10.56 11.40 -13.65
N SER A 96 11.08 10.19 -13.93
CA SER A 96 11.26 9.76 -15.31
C SER A 96 9.89 9.61 -15.95
N PRO A 97 9.53 10.42 -16.97
CA PRO A 97 8.23 10.30 -17.59
C PRO A 97 8.10 8.89 -18.12
N THR A 98 7.09 8.17 -17.65
CA THR A 98 6.57 7.01 -18.36
C THR A 98 6.12 7.54 -19.72
N THR A 99 7.03 7.54 -20.70
CA THR A 99 6.71 7.79 -22.09
C THR A 99 5.78 6.66 -22.51
N GLN A 100 4.51 7.00 -22.47
CA GLN A 100 3.42 6.40 -23.22
C GLN A 100 3.89 6.30 -24.68
N ASP A 101 4.28 5.12 -25.12
CA ASP A 101 4.30 4.81 -26.55
C ASP A 101 2.97 4.12 -26.89
N HIS A 102 2.03 4.96 -27.33
CA HIS A 102 0.92 4.55 -28.18
C HIS A 102 1.46 4.36 -29.61
N ALA A 103 1.51 3.11 -30.09
CA ALA A 103 1.42 2.68 -31.51
C ALA A 103 1.90 1.22 -31.58
N ALA A 104 1.28 0.27 -32.29
CA ALA A 104 0.22 0.25 -33.28
C ALA A 104 -0.45 -1.13 -33.27
#